data_AF-A0A439SDF7-F1
#
_entry.id   AF-A0A439SDF7-F1
#
_cell.length_a   1.000
_cell.length_b   1.000
_cell.length_c   1.000
_cell.angle_alpha   90.00
_cell.angle_beta   90.00
_cell.angle_gamma   90.00
#
_symmetry.space_group_name_H-M   'P 1'
#
loop_
_entity.id
_entity.type
_entity.pdbx_description
1 polymer ?
#
loop_
_entity_poly.entity_id
_entity_poly.type
_entity_poly.pdbx_seq_one_letter_code
_entity_poly.pdbx_strand_id
1 'polypeptide(L)' 'AVDTLAAGDVFHDAFAVGLAEAMPVEQTLRFASAAAALKCLRFGGRLGAPDRAETLAMMAAHWPA' A
#
# COMPACT_ATOMS: atom_id res chain seq x y z
N ALA A 1 3.24 -10.88 -10.08
CA ALA A 1 2.39 -9.69 -10.22
C ALA A 1 1.51 -9.86 -11.46
N VAL A 2 0.27 -9.39 -11.42
CA VAL A 2 -0.71 -9.43 -12.53
C VAL A 2 -0.62 -8.16 -13.39
N ASP A 3 -0.46 -6.99 -12.77
CA ASP A 3 -0.33 -5.69 -13.44
C ASP A 3 0.41 -4.73 -12.51
N THR A 4 1.46 -4.05 -12.98
CA THR A 4 2.26 -3.11 -12.17
C THR A 4 1.93 -1.64 -12.41
N LEU A 5 1.07 -1.31 -13.38
CA LEU A 5 0.71 0.07 -13.73
C LEU A 5 0.16 0.82 -12.51
N ALA A 6 0.62 2.04 -12.22
CA ALA A 6 0.22 2.83 -11.04
C ALA A 6 0.58 2.26 -9.65
N ALA A 7 1.41 1.22 -9.55
CA ALA A 7 1.86 0.73 -8.23
C ALA A 7 2.69 1.77 -7.48
N GLY A 8 3.49 2.55 -8.19
CA GLY A 8 4.24 3.68 -7.64
C GLY A 8 3.32 4.81 -7.18
N ASP A 9 2.26 5.13 -7.92
CA ASP A 9 1.29 6.16 -7.51
C ASP A 9 0.59 5.73 -6.21
N VAL A 10 0.10 4.48 -6.15
CA VAL A 10 -0.52 3.91 -4.94
C VAL A 10 0.44 3.88 -3.75
N PHE A 11 1.73 3.60 -3.98
CA PHE A 11 2.75 3.69 -2.93
C PHE A 11 2.83 5.12 -2.38
N HIS A 12 3.00 6.13 -3.25
CA HIS A 12 3.16 7.52 -2.80
C HIS A 12 1.88 8.06 -2.16
N ASP A 13 0.70 7.69 -2.66
CA ASP A 13 -0.59 8.04 -2.04
C ASP A 13 -0.69 7.47 -0.63
N ALA A 14 -0.42 6.18 -0.45
CA ALA A 14 -0.44 5.54 0.86
C ALA A 14 0.64 6.09 1.80
N PHE A 15 1.82 6.42 1.27
CA PHE A 15 2.89 7.07 2.03
C PHE A 15 2.48 8.47 2.50
N ALA A 16 1.88 9.27 1.63
CA ALA A 16 1.36 10.60 1.96
C ALA A 16 0.26 10.52 3.03
N VAL A 17 -0.64 9.54 2.93
CA VAL A 17 -1.65 9.27 3.96
C VAL A 17 -0.99 8.93 5.31
N GLY A 18 -0.01 8.02 5.33
CA GLY A 18 0.66 7.66 6.59
C GLY A 18 1.43 8.83 7.22
N LEU A 19 2.06 9.69 6.42
CA LEU A 19 2.67 10.92 6.93
C LEU A 19 1.62 11.91 7.48
N ALA A 20 0.51 12.11 6.76
CA ALA A 20 -0.57 13.01 7.19
C ALA A 20 -1.24 12.53 8.49
N GLU A 21 -1.28 11.21 8.71
CA GLU A 21 -1.76 10.57 9.93
C GLU A 21 -0.69 10.46 11.03
N ALA A 22 0.49 11.08 10.83
CA ALA A 22 1.62 11.06 11.76
C ALA A 22 2.08 9.65 12.18
N MET A 23 1.96 8.67 11.28
CA MET A 23 2.55 7.35 11.50
C MET A 23 4.08 7.45 11.59
N PRO A 24 4.73 6.61 12.42
CA PRO A 24 6.18 6.44 12.36
C PRO A 24 6.62 6.11 10.93
N VAL A 25 7.71 6.73 10.45
CA VAL A 25 8.18 6.59 9.05
C VAL A 25 8.32 5.13 8.62
N GLU A 26 8.82 4.27 9.51
CA GLU A 26 8.94 2.84 9.23
C GLU A 26 7.57 2.18 9.01
N GLN A 27 6.57 2.52 9.83
CA GLN A 27 5.20 2.04 9.66
C GLN A 27 4.58 2.58 8.36
N THR A 28 4.81 3.85 8.03
CA THR A 28 4.38 4.46 6.76
C THR A 28 4.95 3.71 5.56
N LEU A 29 6.25 3.38 5.58
CA LEU A 29 6.90 2.62 4.52
C LEU A 29 6.29 1.22 4.36
N ARG A 30 6.01 0.52 5.46
CA ARG A 30 5.37 -0.81 5.43
C ARG A 30 3.94 -0.72 4.89
N PHE A 31 3.16 0.27 5.33
CA PHE A 31 1.80 0.52 4.85
C PHE A 31 1.78 0.82 3.34
N ALA A 32 2.64 1.74 2.88
CA ALA A 32 2.75 2.09 1.46
C ALA A 32 3.20 0.91 0.58
N SER A 33 4.16 0.12 1.07
CA SER A 33 4.65 -1.08 0.39
C SER A 33 3.54 -2.14 0.26
N ALA A 34 2.76 -2.35 1.32
CA ALA A 34 1.62 -3.26 1.31
C ALA A 34 0.55 -2.80 0.29
N ALA A 35 0.26 -1.50 0.22
CA ALA A 35 -0.71 -0.95 -0.72
C ALA A 35 -0.27 -1.18 -2.19
N ALA A 36 0.99 -0.89 -2.49
CA ALA A 36 1.58 -1.10 -3.82
C ALA A 36 1.65 -2.59 -4.20
N ALA A 37 1.95 -3.46 -3.25
CA ALA A 37 1.97 -4.91 -3.46
C ALA A 37 0.57 -5.44 -3.82
N LEU A 38 -0.47 -5.00 -3.10
CA LEU A 38 -1.86 -5.36 -3.41
C LEU A 38 -2.30 -4.84 -4.78
N LYS A 39 -1.92 -3.60 -5.13
CA LYS A 39 -2.13 -3.06 -6.49
C LYS A 39 -1.54 -4.00 -7.55
N CYS A 40 -0.34 -4.53 -7.31
CA CYS A 40 0.33 -5.42 -8.24
C CYS A 40 -0.40 -6.75 -8.49
N LEU A 41 -1.39 -7.10 -7.65
CA LEU A 41 -2.20 -8.33 -7.78
C LEU A 41 -3.51 -8.12 -8.56
N ARG A 42 -3.80 -6.89 -8.99
CA ARG A 42 -5.07 -6.52 -9.64
C ARG A 42 -4.81 -5.80 -10.96
N PHE A 43 -5.55 -6.18 -12.01
CA PHE A 43 -5.53 -5.47 -13.29
C PHE A 43 -6.29 -4.15 -13.19
N GLY A 44 -5.80 -3.10 -13.88
CA GLY A 44 -6.56 -1.87 -14.11
C GLY A 44 -5.93 -0.59 -13.56
N GLY A 45 -4.60 -0.54 -13.43
CA GLY A 45 -3.93 0.68 -12.95
C GLY A 45 -4.44 1.12 -11.58
N ARG A 46 -4.83 2.41 -11.44
CA ARG A 46 -5.39 2.95 -10.18
C ARG A 46 -6.67 2.26 -9.70
N LEU A 47 -7.41 1.60 -10.59
CA LEU A 47 -8.64 0.87 -10.20
C LEU A 47 -8.31 -0.37 -9.34
N GLY A 48 -7.06 -0.84 -9.38
CA GLY A 48 -6.55 -1.90 -8.52
C GLY A 48 -6.04 -1.42 -7.16
N ALA A 49 -6.15 -0.13 -6.83
CA ALA A 49 -5.75 0.36 -5.51
C ALA A 49 -6.55 -0.35 -4.40
N PRO A 50 -5.90 -0.81 -3.33
CA PRO A 50 -6.59 -1.43 -2.21
C PRO A 50 -7.25 -0.39 -1.31
N ASP A 51 -8.19 -0.85 -0.47
CA ASP A 51 -8.64 -0.03 0.64
C ASP A 51 -7.68 -0.10 1.84
N ARG A 52 -7.98 0.70 2.86
CA ARG A 52 -7.16 0.77 4.08
C ARG A 52 -7.15 -0.55 4.86
N ALA A 53 -8.28 -1.25 4.96
CA ALA A 53 -8.37 -2.47 5.74
C ALA A 53 -7.55 -3.60 5.09
N GLU A 54 -7.65 -3.74 3.77
CA GLU A 54 -6.83 -4.67 2.99
C GLU A 54 -5.34 -4.37 3.15
N THR A 55 -4.97 -3.09 3.08
CA THR A 55 -3.57 -2.66 3.24
C THR A 55 -3.02 -2.98 4.63
N LEU A 56 -3.80 -2.73 5.69
CA LEU A 56 -3.40 -3.05 7.07
C LEU A 56 -3.30 -4.56 7.29
N ALA A 57 -4.22 -5.35 6.72
CA ALA A 57 -4.17 -6.81 6.80
C ALA A 57 -2.92 -7.37 6.10
N MET A 58 -2.62 -6.88 4.89
CA MET A 58 -1.41 -7.23 4.14
C MET A 58 -0.15 -6.85 4.92
N MET A 59 -0.11 -5.64 5.50
CA MET A 59 1.01 -5.19 6.32
C MET A 59 1.21 -6.10 7.53
N ALA A 60 0.16 -6.42 8.28
CA ALA A 60 0.24 -7.28 9.46
C ALA A 60 0.67 -8.72 9.13
N ALA A 61 0.26 -9.24 7.98
CA ALA A 61 0.65 -10.58 7.53
C ALA A 61 2.14 -10.70 7.17
N HIS A 62 2.77 -9.60 6.72
CA HIS A 62 4.17 -9.59 6.27
C HIS A 62 5.14 -8.93 7.27
N TRP A 63 4.63 -8.13 8.20
CA TRP A 63 5.37 -7.53 9.32
C TRP A 63 4.61 -7.70 10.64
N PRO A 64 4.61 -8.92 11.21
CA PRO A 64 4.13 -9.13 12.58
C PRO A 64 4.99 -8.34 13.59
N ALA A 65 4.39 -8.03 14.75
CA ALA A 65 5.05 -7.30 15.85
C ALA A 65 6.29 -8.02 16.39
#